data_AF-A0A1W6ZUX2-F1
#
_entry.id   AF-A0A1W6ZUX2-F1
#
_cell.length_a   1.000
_cell.length_b   1.000
_cell.length_c   1.000
_cell.angle_alpha   90.00
_cell.angle_beta   90.00
_cell.angle_gamma   90.00
#
_symmetry.space_group_name_H-M   'P 1'
#
loop_
_entity.id
_entity.type
_entity.pdbx_description
1 polymer ?
#
loop_
_entity_poly.entity_id
_entity_poly.type
_entity_poly.pdbx_seq_one_letter_code
_entity_poly.pdbx_strand_id
1 'polypeptide(L)'
;MIRWVLWLLAGLLLGGIVHFVTILYLPNTATQNAYTKISEIAPVNKVVPLPAPIAGKAVVPLMDPAFAAAVCRYDLRESPLKLTTPVSPAYTSVTFYTNKDIAYYAINDRAAGRRTIELDLMTSAQRAQLPDDEEIAAADRLIVESPTQTGLIVLRALASEPGMMPAAVNALSGARCESFTP
;
A
#
# COMPACT_ATOMS: atom_id res chain seq x y z
N MET A 1 -11.47 -40.95 -37.72
CA MET A 1 -11.89 -40.90 -36.30
C MET A 1 -10.74 -40.43 -35.40
N ILE A 2 -9.65 -41.19 -35.27
CA ILE A 2 -8.54 -40.88 -34.32
C ILE A 2 -7.85 -39.51 -34.58
N ARG A 3 -7.65 -39.11 -35.84
CA ARG A 3 -7.02 -37.81 -36.20
C ARG A 3 -7.81 -36.62 -35.64
N TRP A 4 -9.13 -36.65 -35.74
CA TRP A 4 -9.99 -35.57 -35.21
C TRP A 4 -9.91 -35.47 -33.69
N VAL A 5 -9.87 -36.62 -33.00
CA VAL A 5 -9.69 -36.66 -31.54
C VAL A 5 -8.34 -36.05 -31.14
N LEU A 6 -7.26 -36.37 -31.86
CA LEU A 6 -5.94 -35.78 -31.60
C LEU A 6 -5.93 -34.26 -31.80
N TRP A 7 -6.56 -33.74 -32.86
CA TRP A 7 -6.68 -32.29 -33.07
C TRP A 7 -7.48 -31.60 -31.98
N LEU A 8 -8.57 -32.22 -31.50
CA LEU A 8 -9.37 -31.70 -30.39
C LEU A 8 -8.57 -31.67 -29.08
N LEU A 9 -7.87 -32.75 -28.76
CA LEU A 9 -7.01 -32.83 -27.56
C LEU A 9 -5.86 -31.82 -27.62
N ALA A 10 -5.21 -31.69 -28.78
CA ALA A 10 -4.15 -30.71 -28.98
C ALA A 10 -4.69 -29.27 -28.82
N GLY A 11 -5.86 -28.98 -29.38
CA GLY A 11 -6.52 -27.68 -29.24
C GLY A 11 -6.90 -27.38 -27.79
N LEU A 12 -7.46 -28.35 -27.07
CA LEU A 12 -7.81 -28.20 -25.65
C LEU A 12 -6.57 -27.98 -24.79
N LEU A 13 -5.50 -28.75 -25.03
CA LEU A 13 -4.25 -28.63 -24.29
C LEU A 13 -3.58 -27.27 -24.55
N LEU A 14 -3.50 -26.84 -25.80
CA LEU A 14 -2.96 -25.52 -26.15
C LEU A 14 -3.81 -24.40 -25.55
N GLY A 15 -5.14 -24.48 -25.68
CA GLY A 15 -6.07 -23.52 -25.10
C GLY A 15 -5.94 -23.44 -23.58
N GLY A 16 -5.82 -24.59 -22.90
CA GLY A 16 -5.58 -24.67 -21.46
C GLY A 16 -4.26 -24.03 -21.04
N ILE A 17 -3.17 -24.29 -21.77
CA ILE A 17 -1.86 -23.68 -21.51
C ILE A 17 -1.94 -22.17 -21.67
N VAL A 18 -2.47 -21.68 -22.81
CA VAL A 18 -2.59 -20.23 -23.07
C VAL A 18 -3.44 -19.57 -22.00
N HIS A 19 -4.61 -20.14 -21.68
CA HIS A 19 -5.49 -19.63 -20.64
C HIS A 19 -4.79 -19.54 -19.27
N PHE A 20 -4.10 -20.60 -18.86
CA PHE A 20 -3.40 -20.66 -17.59
C PHE A 20 -2.27 -19.63 -17.51
N VAL A 21 -1.43 -19.56 -18.56
CA VAL A 21 -0.34 -18.57 -18.64
C VAL A 21 -0.91 -17.15 -18.63
N THR A 22 -1.98 -16.89 -19.38
CA THR A 22 -2.61 -15.56 -19.39
C THR A 22 -3.15 -15.17 -18.03
N ILE A 23 -3.90 -16.05 -17.33
CA ILE A 23 -4.44 -15.74 -16.00
C ILE A 23 -3.34 -15.45 -14.99
N LEU A 24 -2.27 -16.25 -14.98
CA LEU A 24 -1.15 -16.04 -14.06
C LEU A 24 -0.34 -14.80 -14.38
N TYR A 25 -0.20 -14.45 -15.66
CA TYR A 25 0.62 -13.31 -16.07
C TYR A 25 -0.14 -11.98 -16.04
N LEU A 26 -1.47 -12.01 -16.15
CA LEU A 26 -2.34 -10.82 -16.20
C LEU A 26 -2.05 -9.79 -15.09
N PRO A 27 -1.85 -10.16 -13.80
CA PRO A 27 -1.59 -9.18 -12.74
C PRO A 27 -0.33 -8.35 -12.97
N ASN A 28 0.68 -8.89 -13.65
CA ASN A 28 1.93 -8.18 -13.93
C ASN A 28 1.81 -7.19 -15.09
N THR A 29 0.87 -7.41 -16.01
CA THR A 29 0.66 -6.56 -17.19
C THR A 29 -0.57 -5.66 -17.11
N ALA A 30 -1.33 -5.77 -16.02
CA ALA A 30 -2.52 -4.95 -15.81
C ALA A 30 -2.14 -3.47 -15.74
N THR A 31 -2.59 -2.69 -16.72
CA THR A 31 -2.30 -1.25 -16.80
C THR A 31 -3.22 -0.41 -15.91
N GLN A 32 -4.41 -0.93 -15.59
CA GLN A 32 -5.42 -0.26 -14.75
C GLN A 32 -5.40 -0.76 -13.30
N ASN A 33 -4.23 -0.72 -12.69
CA ASN A 33 -4.02 -1.18 -11.32
C ASN A 33 -4.24 -0.04 -10.30
N ALA A 34 -4.20 -0.34 -9.00
CA ALA A 34 -4.46 0.66 -7.97
C ALA A 34 -3.36 1.74 -7.96
N TYR A 35 -2.09 1.34 -8.12
CA TYR A 35 -0.97 2.27 -8.25
C TYR A 35 -1.18 3.32 -9.35
N THR A 36 -1.54 2.91 -10.57
CA THR A 36 -1.79 3.83 -11.70
C THR A 36 -2.93 4.80 -11.38
N LYS A 37 -4.06 4.32 -10.86
CA LYS A 37 -5.22 5.16 -10.52
C LYS A 37 -4.88 6.20 -9.44
N ILE A 38 -4.17 5.77 -8.39
CA ILE A 38 -3.72 6.67 -7.33
C ILE A 38 -2.69 7.67 -7.86
N SER A 39 -1.87 7.27 -8.83
CA SER A 39 -0.84 8.15 -9.38
C SER A 39 -1.38 9.41 -10.06
N GLU A 40 -2.62 9.37 -10.53
CA GLU A 40 -3.31 10.51 -11.14
C GLU A 40 -3.73 11.57 -10.12
N ILE A 41 -3.92 11.19 -8.85
CA ILE A 41 -4.49 12.08 -7.81
C ILE A 41 -3.54 12.37 -6.64
N ALA A 42 -2.53 11.55 -6.42
CA ALA A 42 -1.61 11.68 -5.29
C ALA A 42 -0.19 12.00 -5.78
N PRO A 43 0.40 13.16 -5.42
CA PRO A 43 1.80 13.45 -5.70
C PRO A 43 2.74 12.48 -4.96
N VAL A 44 4.00 12.40 -5.40
CA VAL A 44 4.99 11.55 -4.72
C VAL A 44 5.27 12.10 -3.32
N ASN A 45 5.52 11.19 -2.38
CA ASN A 45 6.02 11.46 -1.04
C ASN A 45 5.19 12.52 -0.31
N LYS A 46 3.86 12.44 -0.45
CA LYS A 46 2.88 13.26 0.25
C LYS A 46 1.64 12.44 0.53
N VAL A 47 1.06 12.65 1.71
CA VAL A 47 -0.23 12.05 2.06
C VAL A 47 -1.35 12.83 1.39
N VAL A 48 -2.26 12.12 0.72
CA VAL A 48 -3.49 12.66 0.15
C VAL A 48 -4.68 11.89 0.69
N PRO A 49 -5.72 12.57 1.21
CA PRO A 49 -6.95 11.91 1.62
C PRO A 49 -7.67 11.36 0.40
N LEU A 50 -8.20 10.14 0.52
CA LEU A 50 -9.08 9.57 -0.50
C LEU A 50 -10.52 10.03 -0.24
N PRO A 51 -11.28 10.39 -1.30
CA PRO A 51 -12.68 10.73 -1.14
C PRO A 51 -13.46 9.52 -0.62
N ALA A 52 -14.52 9.79 0.14
CA ALA A 52 -15.42 8.75 0.62
C ALA A 52 -15.95 7.92 -0.57
N PRO A 53 -16.04 6.59 -0.44
CA PRO A 53 -16.51 5.76 -1.54
C PRO A 53 -17.99 5.99 -1.79
N ILE A 54 -18.32 6.44 -3.00
CA ILE A 54 -19.69 6.56 -3.49
C ILE A 54 -19.91 5.45 -4.52
N ALA A 55 -21.10 4.84 -4.52
CA ALA A 55 -21.46 3.77 -5.45
C ALA A 55 -21.13 4.16 -6.90
N GLY A 56 -20.33 3.34 -7.57
CA GLY A 56 -19.91 3.54 -8.97
C GLY A 56 -18.88 4.64 -9.23
N LYS A 57 -18.41 5.36 -8.20
CA LYS A 57 -17.45 6.48 -8.34
C LYS A 57 -16.25 6.42 -7.38
N ALA A 58 -16.08 5.32 -6.65
CA ALA A 58 -14.93 5.14 -5.78
C ALA A 58 -13.63 5.07 -6.60
N VAL A 59 -12.59 5.79 -6.16
CA VAL A 59 -11.26 5.79 -6.80
C VAL A 59 -10.68 4.38 -6.83
N VAL A 60 -10.81 3.66 -5.72
CA VAL A 60 -10.49 2.24 -5.59
C VAL A 60 -11.79 1.48 -5.37
N PRO A 61 -12.10 0.44 -6.16
CA PRO A 61 -13.29 -0.37 -5.94
C PRO A 61 -13.31 -1.04 -4.57
N LEU A 62 -14.51 -1.31 -4.04
CA LEU A 62 -14.72 -2.05 -2.79
C LEU A 62 -14.05 -1.43 -1.55
N MET A 63 -13.83 -0.12 -1.56
CA MET A 63 -13.47 0.61 -0.34
C MET A 63 -14.61 0.53 0.67
N ASP A 64 -14.26 0.21 1.92
CA ASP A 64 -15.22 0.15 3.02
C ASP A 64 -15.63 1.56 3.45
N PRO A 65 -16.93 1.92 3.39
CA PRO A 65 -17.43 3.24 3.77
C PRO A 65 -17.29 3.55 5.28
N ALA A 66 -17.04 2.56 6.14
CA ALA A 66 -16.76 2.77 7.55
C ALA A 66 -15.34 3.30 7.82
N PHE A 67 -14.47 3.30 6.81
CA PHE A 67 -13.10 3.79 6.93
C PHE A 67 -12.88 5.11 6.20
N ALA A 68 -12.32 6.07 6.92
CA ALA A 68 -11.57 7.14 6.28
C ALA A 68 -10.27 6.52 5.73
N ALA A 69 -9.85 6.95 4.53
CA ALA A 69 -8.63 6.46 3.91
C ALA A 69 -7.79 7.63 3.41
N ALA A 70 -6.47 7.46 3.49
CA ALA A 70 -5.49 8.35 2.87
C ALA A 70 -4.38 7.50 2.27
N VAL A 71 -3.65 8.07 1.31
CA VAL A 71 -2.58 7.36 0.61
C VAL A 71 -1.35 8.25 0.50
N CYS A 72 -0.17 7.66 0.68
CA CYS A 72 1.09 8.24 0.22
C CYS A 72 1.63 7.40 -0.93
N ARG A 73 1.81 8.00 -2.10
CA ARG A 73 2.56 7.37 -3.20
C ARG A 73 4.03 7.58 -2.94
N TYR A 74 4.76 6.54 -2.57
CA TYR A 74 6.16 6.68 -2.20
C TYR A 74 7.11 6.47 -3.39
N ASP A 75 8.23 7.17 -3.33
CA ASP A 75 9.39 7.04 -4.20
C ASP A 75 10.68 7.16 -3.38
N LEU A 76 11.40 6.04 -3.29
CA LEU A 76 12.62 5.87 -2.47
C LEU A 76 13.90 6.00 -3.31
N ARG A 77 13.82 6.40 -4.58
CA ARG A 77 15.00 6.47 -5.47
C ARG A 77 16.07 7.44 -4.97
N GLU A 78 15.64 8.55 -4.38
CA GLU A 78 16.55 9.61 -3.92
C GLU A 78 16.84 9.53 -2.42
N SER A 79 15.84 9.20 -1.60
CA SER A 79 15.96 9.20 -0.13
C SER A 79 14.99 8.24 0.55
N PRO A 80 15.30 7.76 1.76
CA PRO A 80 14.33 7.15 2.66
C PRO A 80 13.17 8.09 2.98
N LEU A 81 12.07 7.49 3.44
CA LEU A 81 10.86 8.23 3.83
C LEU A 81 10.53 8.00 5.28
N LYS A 82 10.14 9.06 5.96
CA LYS A 82 9.57 9.01 7.29
C LYS A 82 8.06 9.11 7.16
N LEU A 83 7.35 8.12 7.71
CA LEU A 83 5.92 8.12 7.84
C LEU A 83 5.55 8.40 9.29
N THR A 84 4.65 9.36 9.49
CA THR A 84 4.07 9.65 10.79
C THR A 84 2.57 9.76 10.63
N THR A 85 1.80 8.99 11.39
CA THR A 85 0.33 9.08 11.38
C THR A 85 -0.22 9.06 12.79
N PRO A 86 -1.06 10.03 13.18
CA PRO A 86 -1.85 9.95 14.40
C PRO A 86 -2.74 8.71 14.37
N VAL A 87 -3.00 8.11 15.53
CA VAL A 87 -4.03 7.06 15.65
C VAL A 87 -5.39 7.70 15.93
N SER A 88 -6.41 7.19 15.24
CA SER A 88 -7.81 7.49 15.52
C SER A 88 -8.26 6.87 16.86
N PRO A 89 -9.38 7.31 17.44
CA PRO A 89 -9.90 6.76 18.69
C PRO A 89 -10.31 5.28 18.62
N ALA A 90 -10.63 4.77 17.44
CA ALA A 90 -11.21 3.43 17.26
C ALA A 90 -10.18 2.43 16.74
N TYR A 91 -9.80 2.57 15.47
CA TYR A 91 -8.79 1.74 14.84
C TYR A 91 -8.05 2.50 13.76
N THR A 92 -6.72 2.38 13.72
CA THR A 92 -5.89 2.89 12.63
C THR A 92 -4.92 1.84 12.13
N SER A 93 -4.81 1.71 10.80
CA SER A 93 -3.86 0.81 10.16
C SER A 93 -3.10 1.48 9.03
N VAL A 94 -1.88 1.03 8.83
CA VAL A 94 -1.01 1.40 7.71
C VAL A 94 -0.62 0.12 6.99
N THR A 95 -0.81 0.08 5.68
CA THR A 95 -0.43 -1.06 4.84
C THR A 95 0.43 -0.58 3.67
N PHE A 96 1.48 -1.35 3.38
CA PHE A 96 2.48 -1.02 2.39
C PHE A 96 2.36 -1.94 1.19
N TYR A 97 2.29 -1.34 0.02
CA TYR A 97 2.13 -2.01 -1.26
C TYR A 97 3.28 -1.65 -2.18
N THR A 98 3.70 -2.61 -3.00
CA THR A 98 4.57 -2.35 -4.15
C THR A 98 3.81 -1.59 -5.24
N ASN A 99 4.52 -1.09 -6.26
CA ASN A 99 3.91 -0.54 -7.47
C ASN A 99 3.11 -1.56 -8.32
N LYS A 100 3.13 -2.84 -7.93
CA LYS A 100 2.34 -3.94 -8.53
C LYS A 100 1.21 -4.41 -7.60
N ASP A 101 0.77 -3.55 -6.69
CA ASP A 101 -0.33 -3.82 -5.74
C ASP A 101 -0.10 -5.01 -4.77
N ILE A 102 1.14 -5.50 -4.65
CA ILE A 102 1.48 -6.56 -3.69
C ILE A 102 1.69 -5.94 -2.32
N ALA A 103 0.88 -6.35 -1.34
CA ALA A 103 1.07 -5.99 0.07
C ALA A 103 2.26 -6.76 0.65
N TYR A 104 3.23 -6.05 1.22
CA TYR A 104 4.43 -6.66 1.81
C TYR A 104 4.60 -6.38 3.30
N TYR A 105 3.94 -5.35 3.84
CA TYR A 105 3.97 -5.05 5.26
C TYR A 105 2.67 -4.37 5.71
N ALA A 106 2.30 -4.57 6.98
CA ALA A 106 1.15 -3.91 7.60
C ALA A 106 1.37 -3.74 9.10
N ILE A 107 0.86 -2.63 9.63
CA ILE A 107 0.90 -2.29 11.05
C ILE A 107 -0.39 -1.59 11.45
N ASN A 108 -0.72 -1.63 12.73
CA ASN A 108 -1.85 -0.91 13.30
C ASN A 108 -1.47 -0.16 14.58
N ASP A 109 -2.44 0.58 15.10
CA ASP A 109 -2.37 1.38 16.32
C ASP A 109 -1.89 0.64 17.57
N ARG A 110 -2.00 -0.70 17.64
CA ARG A 110 -1.46 -1.47 18.78
C ARG A 110 0.05 -1.43 18.87
N ALA A 111 0.72 -1.17 17.75
CA ALA A 111 2.17 -0.99 17.71
C ALA A 111 2.59 0.48 17.88
N ALA A 112 1.65 1.41 18.07
CA ALA A 112 1.94 2.82 18.28
C ALA A 112 2.36 3.09 19.73
N GLY A 113 3.60 3.52 19.95
CA GLY A 113 4.11 3.82 21.30
C GLY A 113 3.46 5.05 21.98
N ARG A 114 3.15 6.11 21.21
CA ARG A 114 2.64 7.40 21.75
C ARG A 114 1.41 7.93 21.01
N ARG A 115 0.42 7.06 20.73
CA ARG A 115 -0.78 7.39 19.92
C ARG A 115 -0.45 7.94 18.53
N THR A 116 0.73 7.64 18.03
CA THR A 116 1.21 8.01 16.71
C THR A 116 2.06 6.84 16.24
N ILE A 117 1.79 6.39 15.00
CA ILE A 117 2.62 5.40 14.33
C ILE A 117 3.72 6.17 13.62
N GLU A 118 4.96 5.86 13.93
CA GLU A 118 6.14 6.46 13.34
C GLU A 118 7.05 5.36 12.83
N LEU A 119 7.47 5.45 11.57
CA LEU A 119 8.34 4.49 10.94
C LEU A 119 9.14 5.12 9.81
N ASP A 120 10.29 4.51 9.54
CA ASP A 120 11.15 4.85 8.41
C ASP A 120 11.00 3.76 7.35
N LEU A 121 10.62 4.16 6.14
CA LEU A 121 10.52 3.33 4.96
C LEU A 121 11.77 3.53 4.10
N MET A 122 12.47 2.45 3.78
CA MET A 122 13.69 2.49 2.96
C MET A 122 13.88 1.21 2.17
N THR A 123 14.80 1.21 1.22
CA THR A 123 15.25 -0.01 0.53
C THR A 123 16.29 -0.76 1.36
N SER A 124 16.50 -2.05 1.11
CA SER A 124 17.57 -2.82 1.75
C SER A 124 18.96 -2.21 1.52
N ALA A 125 19.18 -1.60 0.34
CA ALA A 125 20.43 -0.91 0.02
C ALA A 125 20.63 0.38 0.83
N GLN A 126 19.55 1.11 1.13
CA GLN A 126 19.59 2.29 2.01
C GLN A 126 19.79 1.87 3.47
N ARG A 127 19.13 0.79 3.91
CA ARG A 127 19.31 0.25 5.27
C ARG A 127 20.75 -0.15 5.54
N ALA A 128 21.40 -0.79 4.57
CA ALA A 128 22.80 -1.21 4.67
C ALA A 128 23.81 -0.05 4.74
N GLN A 129 23.38 1.19 4.48
CA GLN A 129 24.22 2.40 4.60
C GLN A 129 24.11 3.05 5.97
N LEU A 130 23.16 2.64 6.81
CA LEU A 130 23.05 3.13 8.18
C LEU A 130 24.22 2.57 9.02
N PRO A 131 24.87 3.39 9.86
CA PRO A 131 25.89 2.91 10.77
C PRO A 131 25.35 1.80 11.70
N ASP A 132 26.15 0.77 11.94
CA ASP A 132 25.81 -0.30 12.90
C ASP A 132 25.79 0.20 14.36
N ASP A 133 26.38 1.38 14.63
CA ASP A 133 26.50 2.01 15.94
C ASP A 133 25.22 2.76 16.36
N GLU A 134 24.08 2.06 16.44
CA GLU A 134 22.90 2.56 17.13
C GLU A 134 22.73 1.85 18.48
N GLU A 135 23.34 2.45 19.51
CA GLU A 135 22.87 2.36 20.90
C GLU A 135 21.50 3.08 21.09
N ILE A 136 20.82 3.39 19.99
CA ILE A 136 19.39 3.65 19.92
C ILE A 136 18.74 2.28 19.79
N ALA A 137 18.19 1.76 20.88
CA ALA A 137 17.44 0.52 20.82
C ALA A 137 16.50 0.53 19.61
N ALA A 138 16.59 -0.50 18.76
CA ALA A 138 15.61 -0.82 17.71
C ALA A 138 14.15 -0.92 18.24
N ALA A 139 13.95 -0.73 19.56
CA ALA A 139 12.67 -0.51 20.22
C ALA A 139 12.01 0.84 19.92
N ASP A 140 12.77 1.91 19.57
CA ASP A 140 12.20 3.27 19.44
C ASP A 140 11.93 3.70 17.99
N ARG A 141 12.54 3.06 16.98
CA ARG A 141 12.32 3.42 15.57
C ARG A 141 12.01 2.20 14.71
N LEU A 142 10.77 2.08 14.24
CA LEU A 142 10.36 1.01 13.35
C LEU A 142 10.89 1.26 11.94
N ILE A 143 11.73 0.36 11.43
CA ILE A 143 12.21 0.40 10.05
C ILE A 143 11.44 -0.63 9.21
N VAL A 144 10.89 -0.18 8.09
CA VAL A 144 10.23 -1.02 7.09
C VAL A 144 11.07 -1.04 5.82
N GLU A 145 11.45 -2.23 5.37
CA GLU A 145 12.15 -2.40 4.09
C GLU A 145 11.17 -2.62 2.95
N SER A 146 11.25 -1.76 1.95
CA SER A 146 10.48 -1.92 0.71
C SER A 146 11.22 -2.83 -0.28
N PRO A 147 10.56 -3.85 -0.84
CA PRO A 147 11.14 -4.67 -1.91
C PRO A 147 11.20 -3.94 -3.27
N THR A 148 10.53 -2.78 -3.40
CA THR A 148 10.51 -1.95 -4.60
C THR A 148 10.83 -0.48 -4.28
N GLN A 149 11.38 0.26 -5.24
CA GLN A 149 11.68 1.69 -5.04
C GLN A 149 10.42 2.56 -4.97
N THR A 150 9.32 2.13 -5.59
CA THR A 150 8.06 2.87 -5.61
C THR A 150 6.90 1.97 -5.20
N GLY A 151 5.83 2.59 -4.71
CA GLY A 151 4.62 1.90 -4.31
C GLY A 151 3.65 2.82 -3.55
N LEU A 152 2.75 2.22 -2.78
CA LEU A 152 1.74 2.94 -2.00
C LEU A 152 1.85 2.60 -0.51
N ILE A 153 1.66 3.62 0.32
CA ILE A 153 1.31 3.48 1.74
C ILE A 153 -0.16 3.85 1.86
N VAL A 154 -0.99 2.91 2.31
CA VAL A 154 -2.42 3.16 2.52
C VAL A 154 -2.67 3.26 4.02
N LEU A 155 -3.22 4.40 4.43
CA LEU A 155 -3.65 4.67 5.79
C LEU A 155 -5.17 4.51 5.86
N ARG A 156 -5.65 3.82 6.88
CA ARG A 156 -7.09 3.64 7.15
C ARG A 156 -7.39 3.95 8.60
N ALA A 157 -8.44 4.73 8.84
CA ALA A 157 -8.97 5.01 10.17
C ALA A 157 -10.44 4.62 10.23
N LEU A 158 -10.81 3.79 11.19
CA LEU A 158 -12.18 3.32 11.39
C LEU A 158 -13.03 4.39 12.06
N ALA A 159 -14.23 4.59 11.53
CA ALA A 159 -15.33 5.22 12.24
C ALA A 159 -16.28 4.13 12.73
N SER A 160 -16.24 3.81 14.04
CA SER A 160 -17.08 2.75 14.63
C SER A 160 -18.58 3.02 14.48
N GLU A 161 -18.95 4.29 14.33
CA GLU A 161 -20.30 4.76 14.09
C GLU A 161 -20.27 5.87 13.02
N PRO A 162 -21.35 6.07 12.24
CA PRO A 162 -21.39 7.10 11.20
C PRO A 162 -21.03 8.51 11.70
N GLY A 163 -21.41 8.86 12.93
CA GLY A 163 -21.09 10.15 13.55
C GLY A 163 -19.61 10.37 13.85
N MET A 164 -18.79 9.31 13.86
CA MET A 164 -17.36 9.36 14.16
C MET A 164 -16.50 9.54 12.89
N MET A 165 -17.09 9.57 11.69
CA MET A 165 -16.35 9.76 10.44
C MET A 165 -15.51 11.04 10.40
N PRO A 166 -16.00 12.22 10.87
CA PRO A 166 -15.17 13.41 10.95
C PRO A 166 -13.92 13.22 11.82
N ALA A 167 -14.02 12.47 12.91
CA ALA A 167 -12.88 12.17 13.78
C ALA A 167 -11.85 11.26 13.09
N ALA A 168 -12.31 10.24 12.33
CA ALA A 168 -11.44 9.37 11.54
C ALA A 168 -10.70 10.14 10.43
N VAL A 169 -11.41 11.02 9.70
CA VAL A 169 -10.81 11.88 8.67
C VAL A 169 -9.79 12.86 9.28
N ASN A 170 -10.12 13.48 10.41
CA ASN A 170 -9.22 14.41 11.11
C ASN A 170 -7.97 13.72 11.67
N ALA A 171 -8.07 12.45 12.07
CA ALA A 171 -6.88 11.69 12.47
C ALA A 171 -5.90 11.53 11.29
N LEU A 172 -6.42 11.21 10.10
CA LEU A 172 -5.59 11.03 8.91
C LEU A 172 -5.07 12.35 8.31
N SER A 173 -5.71 13.49 8.57
CA SER A 173 -5.22 14.79 8.08
C SER A 173 -3.91 15.24 8.74
N GLY A 174 -3.59 14.68 9.92
CA GLY A 174 -2.30 14.87 10.58
C GLY A 174 -1.18 13.95 10.07
N ALA A 175 -1.48 13.03 9.15
CA ALA A 175 -0.48 12.10 8.64
C ALA A 175 0.49 12.79 7.68
N ARG A 176 1.77 12.44 7.79
CA ARG A 176 2.88 12.97 7.00
C ARG A 176 3.69 11.83 6.42
N CYS A 177 4.17 12.05 5.21
CA CYS A 177 5.01 11.15 4.46
C CYS A 177 6.05 12.07 3.83
N GLU A 178 7.28 12.06 4.34
CA GLU A 178 8.28 13.08 4.02
C GLU A 178 9.63 12.41 3.80
N SER A 179 10.35 12.85 2.77
CA SER A 179 11.74 12.46 2.55
C SER A 179 12.60 13.00 3.68
N PHE A 180 13.50 12.16 4.19
CA PHE A 180 14.49 12.60 5.18
C PHE A 180 15.88 12.11 4.77
N THR A 181 16.89 12.84 5.22
CA THR A 181 18.27 12.37 5.17
C THR A 181 18.56 11.72 6.53
N PRO A 182 18.87 10.42 6.58
CA PRO A 182 19.22 9.74 7.83
C PRO A 182 20.47 10.32 8.48
#